data_AF-A0A3N7CX99-F1
#
_entry.id   AF-A0A3N7CX99-F1
#
_cell.length_a   1.000
_cell.length_b   1.000
_cell.length_c   1.000
_cell.angle_alpha   90.00
_cell.angle_beta   90.00
_cell.angle_gamma   90.00
#
_symmetry.space_group_name_H-M   'P 1'
#
loop_
_entity.id
_entity.type
_entity.pdbx_description
1 polymer ?
#
loop_
_entity_poly.entity_id
_entity_poly.type
_entity_poly.pdbx_seq_one_letter_code
_entity_poly.pdbx_strand_id
1 'polypeptide(L)' 'MKDPEIKLLPECEGKYKVVNTHLPTLYSPIGFIDFRTMTVEQAEALLKTETSYLIRVKKATA' A
#
# COMPACT_ATOMS: atom_id res chain seq x y z
N MET A 1 -13.88 10.86 -12.27
CA MET A 1 -12.53 10.54 -12.81
C MET A 1 -12.12 9.23 -12.17
N LYS A 2 -11.60 8.26 -12.92
CA LYS A 2 -11.03 7.05 -12.29
C LYS A 2 -9.68 7.47 -11.72
N ASP A 3 -9.53 7.45 -10.40
CA ASP A 3 -8.24 7.71 -9.77
C ASP A 3 -7.20 6.71 -10.32
N PRO A 4 -5.99 7.17 -10.68
CA PRO A 4 -4.94 6.27 -11.14
C PRO A 4 -4.60 5.30 -10.02
N GLU A 5 -4.86 4.02 -10.24
CA GLU A 5 -4.51 2.98 -9.28
C GLU A 5 -2.98 2.88 -9.20
N ILE A 6 -2.44 3.06 -7.99
CA ILE A 6 -1.00 2.94 -7.76
C ILE A 6 -0.63 1.46 -7.90
N LYS A 7 0.12 1.15 -8.95
CA LYS A 7 0.59 -0.21 -9.21
C LYS A 7 1.72 -0.58 -8.24
N LEU A 8 1.46 -1.59 -7.42
CA LEU A 8 2.42 -2.13 -6.46
C LEU A 8 3.42 -3.08 -7.15
N LEU A 9 4.52 -3.38 -6.47
CA LEU A 9 5.39 -4.49 -6.87
C LEU A 9 4.61 -5.82 -6.85
N PRO A 10 4.95 -6.79 -7.72
CA PRO A 10 4.25 -8.08 -7.82
C PRO A 10 4.12 -8.83 -6.49
N GLU A 11 5.08 -8.65 -5.57
CA GLU A 11 5.09 -9.31 -4.26
C GLU A 11 4.03 -8.76 -3.29
N CYS A 12 3.65 -7.50 -3.50
CA CYS A 12 2.62 -6.77 -2.76
C CYS A 12 1.28 -6.73 -3.49
N GLU A 13 1.30 -6.79 -4.83
CA GLU A 13 0.14 -6.83 -5.70
C GLU A 13 -0.75 -8.04 -5.34
N GLY A 14 -2.03 -7.80 -5.06
CA GLY A 14 -2.99 -8.83 -4.64
C GLY A 14 -2.95 -9.20 -3.14
N LYS A 15 -1.96 -8.74 -2.38
CA LYS A 15 -1.94 -8.82 -0.90
C LYS A 15 -2.32 -7.50 -0.24
N TYR A 16 -1.91 -6.40 -0.87
CA TYR A 16 -2.13 -5.05 -0.35
C TYR A 16 -2.78 -4.17 -1.42
N LYS A 17 -3.49 -3.14 -0.96
CA LYS A 17 -4.06 -2.10 -1.82
C LYS A 17 -3.82 -0.74 -1.20
N VAL A 18 -3.28 0.17 -1.99
CA VAL A 18 -3.14 1.58 -1.61
C VAL A 18 -4.52 2.23 -1.69
N VAL A 19 -4.90 2.94 -0.64
CA VAL A 19 -6.20 3.62 -0.53
C VAL A 19 -5.98 5.02 0.04
N ASN A 20 -6.98 5.90 -0.09
CA ASN A 20 -6.95 7.26 0.44
C ASN A 20 -5.79 8.15 -0.05
N THR A 21 -5.07 7.74 -1.11
CA THR A 21 -4.04 8.53 -1.76
C THR A 21 -3.90 8.14 -3.24
N HIS A 22 -3.56 9.13 -4.06
CA HIS A 22 -3.16 8.97 -5.46
C HIS A 22 -1.66 9.25 -5.65
N LEU A 23 -0.97 9.66 -4.58
CA LEU A 23 0.47 9.93 -4.62
C LEU A 23 1.22 8.60 -4.52
N PRO A 24 2.14 8.31 -5.45
CA PRO A 24 2.93 7.09 -5.42
C PRO A 24 3.92 7.07 -4.26
N THR A 25 4.25 8.24 -3.72
CA THR A 25 5.18 8.42 -2.61
C THR A 25 4.51 9.21 -1.49
N LEU A 26 4.69 8.79 -0.24
CA LEU A 26 4.27 9.58 0.92
C LEU A 26 5.23 9.42 2.09
N TYR A 27 5.27 10.43 2.95
CA TYR A 27 5.96 10.36 4.23
C TYR A 27 5.02 9.81 5.31
N SER A 28 5.45 8.75 5.99
CA SER A 28 4.69 8.02 7.00
C SER A 28 5.49 7.94 8.30
N PRO A 29 4.89 7.45 9.42
CA PRO A 29 5.63 7.25 10.67
C PRO A 29 6.82 6.27 10.55
N ILE A 30 6.83 5.42 9.53
CA ILE A 30 7.95 4.49 9.24
C ILE A 30 8.98 5.10 8.26
N GLY A 31 8.83 6.38 7.93
CA GLY A 31 9.67 7.10 6.98
C GLY A 31 9.02 7.30 5.62
N PHE A 32 9.85 7.59 4.63
CA PHE A 32 9.43 7.82 3.25
C PHE A 32 9.13 6.49 2.55
N ILE A 33 7.93 6.37 1.99
CA ILE A 33 7.45 5.16 1.29
C ILE A 33 7.16 5.52 -0.15
N ASP A 34 7.74 4.79 -1.09
CA ASP A 34 7.31 4.73 -2.48
C ASP A 34 6.56 3.42 -2.70
N PHE A 35 5.25 3.49 -2.89
CA PHE A 35 4.39 2.32 -3.06
C PHE A 35 4.76 1.49 -4.31
N ARG A 36 5.39 2.10 -5.31
CA ARG A 36 5.80 1.39 -6.54
C ARG A 36 7.01 0.50 -6.31
N THR A 37 7.78 0.75 -5.25
CA THR A 37 9.02 0.01 -4.93
C THR A 37 9.06 -0.50 -3.49
N MET A 38 7.97 -0.41 -2.73
CA MET A 38 8.00 -0.82 -1.32
C MET A 38 8.12 -2.33 -1.19
N THR A 39 8.84 -2.76 -0.16
CA THR A 39 8.93 -4.17 0.19
C THR A 39 7.72 -4.63 1.00
N VAL A 40 7.54 -5.94 1.10
CA VAL A 40 6.50 -6.54 1.96
C VAL A 40 6.70 -6.12 3.42
N GLU A 41 7.94 -6.00 3.89
CA GLU A 41 8.25 -5.55 5.26
C GLU A 41 7.80 -4.12 5.50
N GLN A 42 8.01 -3.22 4.53
CA GLN A 42 7.53 -1.84 4.60
C GLN A 42 6.00 -1.77 4.56
N ALA A 43 5.36 -2.58 3.71
CA ALA A 43 3.90 -2.69 3.66
C ALA A 43 3.31 -3.15 5.00
N GLU A 44 3.90 -4.17 5.61
CA GLU A 44 3.51 -4.69 6.91
C GLU A 44 3.77 -3.69 8.04
N ALA A 45 4.89 -2.97 8.00
CA ALA A 45 5.18 -1.89 8.94
C ALA A 45 4.13 -0.76 8.79
N LEU A 46 3.76 -0.40 7.56
CA LEU A 46 2.76 0.63 7.29
C LEU A 46 1.37 0.20 7.75
N LEU A 47 1.00 -1.07 7.62
CA LEU A 47 -0.25 -1.61 8.17
C LEU A 47 -0.31 -1.64 9.70
N LYS A 48 0.85 -1.78 10.36
CA LYS A 48 0.95 -1.71 11.82
C LYS A 48 0.82 -0.27 12.32
N THR A 49 1.19 0.70 11.49
CA THR A 49 0.83 2.09 11.77
C THR A 49 -0.66 2.27 11.55
N GLU A 50 -1.31 3.13 12.34
CA GLU A 50 -2.73 3.48 12.16
C GLU A 50 -2.96 4.37 10.91
N THR A 51 -2.10 4.25 9.89
CA THR A 51 -2.27 4.98 8.65
C THR A 51 -3.33 4.34 7.77
N SER A 52 -4.25 5.16 7.26
CA SER A 52 -5.31 4.68 6.36
C SER A 52 -4.88 4.62 4.90
N TYR A 53 -3.57 4.50 4.61
CA TYR A 53 -3.05 4.55 3.23
C TYR A 53 -2.89 3.18 2.59
N LEU A 54 -2.88 2.11 3.39
CA LEU A 54 -2.70 0.75 2.91
C LEU A 54 -3.68 -0.18 3.63
N ILE A 55 -4.33 -1.07 2.87
CA ILE A 55 -5.19 -2.12 3.42
C ILE A 55 -4.72 -3.49 2.93
N ARG A 56 -4.94 -4.53 3.74
CA ARG A 56 -4.78 -5.91 3.29
C ARG A 56 -5.97 -6.31 2.43
N VAL A 57 -5.70 -6.80 1.23
CA VAL A 57 -6.70 -7.47 0.39
C VAL A 57 -6.86 -8.87 0.95
N LYS A 58 -7.84 -9.08 1.84
CA LYS A 58 -8.29 -10.45 2.11
C LYS A 58 -8.87 -10.98 0.80
N LYS A 59 -8.22 -11.97 0.18
CA LYS A 59 -8.92 -12.81 -0.80
C LYS A 59 -10.17 -13.30 -0.09
N ALA A 60 -11.35 -12.90 -0.57
CA ALA A 60 -12.58 -13.55 -0.20
C ALA A 60 -12.40 -15.02 -0.58
N THR A 61 -12.23 -15.88 0.42
CA THR A 61 -12.32 -17.32 0.22
C THR A 61 -13.73 -17.58 -0.31
N ALA A 62 -13.81 -17.99 -1.58
CA ALA A 62 -15.02 -18.53 -2.16
C ALA A 62 -15.35 -19.89 -1.52
#